data_AF-A0A834BCQ6-F1
#
_entry.id   AF-A0A834BCQ6-F1
#
_cell.length_a   1.000
_cell.length_b   1.000
_cell.length_c   1.000
_cell.angle_alpha   90.00
_cell.angle_beta   90.00
_cell.angle_gamma   90.00
#
_symmetry.space_group_name_H-M   'P 1'
#
loop_
_entity.id
_entity.type
_entity.pdbx_description
1 polymer ?
#
loop_
_entity_poly.entity_id
_entity_poly.type
_entity_poly.pdbx_seq_one_letter_code
_entity_poly.pdbx_strand_id
1 'polypeptide(L)'
;MKVVDMFGCCLPVCAVNFRCLHELVKHEENGLVFKDSEELAAQLQMLFSKFPDPSGKLNQFRKNLQESEQLCWDENWKQTVLPLLVDT
;
A
#
# COMPACT_ATOMS: atom_id res chain seq x y z
N MET A 1 -0.13 8.14 -9.97
CA MET A 1 0.43 8.37 -8.61
C MET A 1 1.37 7.24 -8.26
N LYS A 2 2.36 7.46 -7.39
CA LYS A 2 3.26 6.40 -6.93
C LYS A 2 2.56 5.59 -5.84
N VAL A 3 3.00 4.34 -5.61
CA VAL A 3 2.43 3.46 -4.57
C VAL A 3 2.51 4.11 -3.19
N VAL A 4 3.61 4.83 -2.89
CA VAL A 4 3.79 5.51 -1.60
C VAL A 4 2.73 6.59 -1.37
N ASP A 5 2.36 7.34 -2.41
CA ASP A 5 1.30 8.36 -2.32
C ASP A 5 -0.06 7.71 -2.08
N MET A 6 -0.31 6.58 -2.73
CA MET A 6 -1.56 5.82 -2.57
C MET A 6 -1.68 5.25 -1.15
N PHE A 7 -0.60 4.69 -0.61
CA PHE A 7 -0.57 4.16 0.76
C PHE A 7 -0.75 5.27 1.80
N GLY A 8 -0.16 6.45 1.58
CA GLY A 8 -0.38 7.63 2.43
C GLY A 8 -1.86 8.06 2.53
N CYS A 9 -2.68 7.73 1.53
CA CYS A 9 -4.13 7.95 1.56
C CYS A 9 -4.95 6.68 1.83
N CYS A 10 -4.32 5.63 2.37
CA CYS A 10 -4.96 4.33 2.65
C CYS A 10 -5.63 3.67 1.43
N LEU A 11 -5.06 3.87 0.24
CA LEU A 11 -5.56 3.32 -1.02
C LEU A 11 -4.76 2.05 -1.40
N PRO A 12 -5.40 0.86 -1.39
CA PRO A 12 -4.78 -0.38 -1.85
C PRO A 12 -4.41 -0.31 -3.34
N VAL A 13 -3.39 -1.07 -3.73
CA VAL A 13 -2.88 -1.05 -5.10
C VAL A 13 -2.83 -2.45 -5.71
N CYS A 14 -3.06 -2.52 -7.02
CA CYS A 14 -2.55 -3.59 -7.88
C CYS A 14 -1.31 -3.03 -8.57
N ALA A 15 -0.14 -3.61 -8.30
CA ALA A 15 1.14 -3.12 -8.82
C ALA A 15 1.79 -4.16 -9.74
N VAL A 16 2.36 -3.68 -10.85
CA VAL A 16 3.11 -4.54 -11.76
C VAL A 16 4.39 -5.04 -11.08
N ASN A 17 4.71 -6.32 -11.23
CA ASN A 17 5.84 -6.96 -10.57
C ASN A 17 7.18 -6.32 -10.98
N PHE A 18 7.75 -5.53 -10.07
CA PHE A 18 9.03 -4.86 -10.22
C PHE A 18 9.99 -5.31 -9.12
N ARG A 19 11.30 -5.32 -9.40
CA ARG A 19 12.30 -5.95 -8.51
C ARG A 19 12.27 -5.43 -7.07
N CYS A 20 12.17 -4.11 -6.85
CA CYS A 20 12.12 -3.53 -5.51
C CYS A 20 10.70 -3.41 -4.92
N LEU A 21 9.66 -3.87 -5.64
CA LEU A 21 8.28 -3.66 -5.21
C LEU A 21 7.98 -4.30 -3.86
N HIS A 22 8.59 -5.45 -3.57
CA HIS A 22 8.44 -6.20 -2.34
C HIS A 22 8.91 -5.46 -1.08
N GLU A 23 9.70 -4.39 -1.22
CA GLU A 23 10.09 -3.51 -0.12
C GLU A 23 8.89 -2.75 0.43
N LEU A 24 7.94 -2.37 -0.45
CA LEU A 24 6.78 -1.54 -0.10
C LEU A 24 5.46 -2.31 -0.16
N VAL A 25 5.19 -3.05 -1.25
CA VAL A 25 3.96 -3.84 -1.44
C VAL A 25 4.20 -5.28 -1.00
N LYS A 26 3.41 -5.72 -0.03
CA LYS A 26 3.34 -7.10 0.45
C LYS A 26 2.10 -7.74 -0.16
N HIS A 27 2.33 -8.71 -1.05
CA HIS A 27 1.27 -9.38 -1.81
C HIS A 27 0.25 -10.04 -0.87
N GLU A 28 -1.04 -9.79 -1.13
CA GLU A 28 -2.19 -10.23 -0.31
C GLU A 28 -2.25 -9.67 1.12
N GLU A 29 -1.39 -8.72 1.47
CA GLU A 29 -1.41 -8.06 2.77
C GLU A 29 -1.86 -6.60 2.63
N ASN A 30 -1.11 -5.78 1.90
CA ASN A 30 -1.42 -4.36 1.70
C ASN A 30 -1.74 -4.00 0.25
N GLY A 31 -1.66 -4.97 -0.65
CA GLY A 31 -1.96 -4.83 -2.07
C GLY A 31 -1.79 -6.14 -2.84
N LEU A 32 -1.89 -6.05 -4.15
CA LEU A 32 -1.69 -7.16 -5.06
C LEU A 32 -0.58 -6.84 -6.05
N VAL A 33 0.06 -7.90 -6.51
CA VAL A 33 1.16 -7.83 -7.47
C VAL A 33 0.76 -8.67 -8.66
N PHE A 34 0.92 -8.16 -9.87
CA PHE A 34 0.58 -8.87 -11.10
C PHE A 34 1.71 -8.77 -12.12
N LYS A 35 1.78 -9.72 -13.05
CA LYS A 35 2.79 -9.78 -14.11
C LYS A 35 2.21 -9.44 -15.48
N ASP A 36 0.92 -9.72 -15.69
CA ASP A 36 0.26 -9.57 -16.98
C ASP A 36 -1.20 -9.10 -16.83
N SER A 37 -1.85 -8.90 -17.97
CA SER A 37 -3.24 -8.44 -18.04
C SER A 37 -4.24 -9.45 -17.50
N GLU A 38 -3.96 -10.75 -17.58
CA GLU A 38 -4.87 -11.79 -17.10
C GLU A 38 -4.89 -11.80 -15.57
N GLU A 39 -3.72 -11.76 -14.93
CA GLU A 39 -3.59 -11.62 -13.49
C GLU A 39 -4.25 -10.34 -12.99
N LEU A 40 -4.03 -9.19 -13.67
CA LEU A 40 -4.68 -7.93 -13.30
C LEU A 40 -6.21 -8.02 -13.37
N ALA A 41 -6.75 -8.59 -14.46
CA ALA A 41 -8.19 -8.75 -14.63
C ALA A 41 -8.80 -9.64 -13.54
N ALA A 42 -8.15 -10.75 -13.21
CA ALA A 42 -8.58 -11.65 -12.13
C ALA A 42 -8.56 -10.95 -10.76
N GLN A 43 -7.51 -10.15 -10.48
CA GLN A 43 -7.40 -9.38 -9.25
C GLN A 43 -8.50 -8.33 -9.11
N LEU A 44 -8.82 -7.61 -10.18
CA LEU A 44 -9.91 -6.63 -10.18
C LEU A 44 -11.28 -7.30 -9.94
N GLN A 45 -11.53 -8.44 -10.60
CA GLN A 45 -12.76 -9.22 -10.37
C GLN A 45 -12.85 -9.68 -8.90
N MET A 46 -11.77 -10.22 -8.34
CA MET A 46 -11.72 -10.63 -6.94
C MET A 46 -11.99 -9.45 -5.98
N LEU A 47 -11.33 -8.31 -6.19
CA LEU A 47 -11.47 -7.12 -5.35
C LEU A 47 -12.90 -6.56 -5.34
N PHE A 48 -13.57 -6.57 -6.50
CA PHE A 48 -14.90 -5.99 -6.65
C PHE A 48 -16.05 -7.00 -6.50
N SER A 49 -15.77 -8.31 -6.49
CA SER A 49 -16.78 -9.38 -6.39
C SER A 49 -17.75 -9.23 -5.21
N LYS A 50 -17.29 -8.65 -4.10
CA LYS A 50 -18.10 -8.41 -2.90
C LYS A 50 -18.36 -6.93 -2.63
N PHE A 51 -17.91 -6.00 -3.46
CA PHE A 51 -18.08 -4.58 -3.17
C PHE A 51 -19.59 -4.19 -3.18
N PRO A 52 -20.10 -3.40 -2.21
CA PRO A 52 -19.40 -2.66 -1.16
C PRO A 52 -19.31 -3.35 0.22
N ASP A 53 -19.44 -4.68 0.30
CA ASP A 53 -19.39 -5.45 1.55
C ASP A 53 -18.11 -5.14 2.38
N PRO A 54 -18.25 -4.73 3.65
CA PRO A 54 -17.14 -4.54 4.60
C PRO A 54 -16.21 -5.74 4.75
N SER A 55 -16.72 -6.95 4.55
CA SER A 55 -15.95 -8.21 4.65
C SER A 55 -15.14 -8.54 3.39
N GLY A 56 -15.25 -7.74 2.33
CA GLY A 56 -14.52 -7.94 1.09
C GLY A 56 -13.01 -7.68 1.21
N LYS A 57 -12.23 -8.34 0.35
CA LYS A 57 -10.75 -8.24 0.34
C LYS A 57 -10.25 -6.81 0.12
N LEU A 58 -10.99 -5.98 -0.63
CA LEU A 58 -10.68 -4.56 -0.80
C LEU A 58 -10.71 -3.79 0.52
N ASN A 59 -11.72 -4.03 1.38
CA ASN A 59 -11.81 -3.37 2.68
C ASN A 59 -10.79 -3.93 3.67
N GLN A 60 -10.46 -5.22 3.57
CA GLN A 60 -9.36 -5.81 4.34
C GLN A 60 -8.03 -5.11 4.06
N PHE A 61 -7.68 -4.87 2.78
CA PHE A 61 -6.45 -4.16 2.46
C PHE A 61 -6.44 -2.71 2.92
N ARG A 62 -7.59 -2.01 2.85
CA ARG A 62 -7.72 -0.65 3.41
C ARG A 62 -7.45 -0.64 4.92
N LYS A 63 -8.01 -1.61 5.63
CA LYS A 63 -7.80 -1.76 7.07
C LYS A 63 -6.33 -2.04 7.39
N ASN A 64 -5.70 -2.96 6.67
CA ASN A 64 -4.28 -3.26 6.86
C ASN A 64 -3.39 -2.03 6.62
N LEU A 65 -3.72 -1.19 5.63
CA LEU A 65 -3.01 0.08 5.38
C LEU A 65 -3.21 1.12 6.50
N GLN A 66 -4.41 1.18 7.08
CA GLN A 66 -4.71 2.07 8.20
C GLN A 66 -4.04 1.63 9.51
N GLU A 67 -3.97 0.31 9.74
CA GLU A 67 -3.31 -0.27 10.91
C GLU A 67 -1.80 -0.31 10.76
N SER A 68 -1.29 -0.23 9.53
CA SER A 68 0.12 -0.04 9.24
C SER A 68 0.54 1.34 9.80
N GLU A 69 1.28 1.34 10.90
CA GLU A 69 1.88 2.53 11.53
C GLU A 69 3.03 3.12 10.70
N GLN A 70 2.94 3.10 9.37
CA GLN A 70 3.91 3.77 8.52
C GLN A 70 3.80 5.27 8.76
N LEU A 71 4.78 5.80 9.48
CA LEU A 71 4.92 7.24 9.69
C LEU A 71 4.91 7.92 8.33
N CYS A 72 4.10 8.98 8.22
CA CYS A 72 4.18 9.81 7.05
C CYS A 72 5.57 10.49 6.98
N TRP A 73 5.93 10.97 5.80
CA TRP A 73 7.27 11.49 5.54
C TRP A 73 7.68 12.57 6.55
N ASP A 74 6.76 13.47 6.91
CA ASP A 74 7.01 14.56 7.87
C ASP A 74 7.34 14.03 9.27
N GLU A 75 6.57 13.08 9.80
CA GLU A 75 6.86 12.51 11.13
C GLU A 75 8.19 11.75 11.11
N ASN A 76 8.43 10.95 10.07
CA ASN A 76 9.66 10.17 9.95
C ASN A 76 10.90 11.08 9.82
N TRP A 77 10.78 12.17 9.06
CA TRP A 77 11.83 13.20 8.95
C TRP A 77 12.14 13.85 10.30
N LYS A 78 11.09 14.29 11.01
CA LYS A 78 11.22 14.91 12.34
C LYS A 78 11.83 13.98 13.38
N GLN A 79 11.56 12.68 13.31
CA GLN A 79 12.08 11.70 14.27
C GLN A 79 13.51 11.25 13.94
N THR A 80 13.86 11.13 12.65
CA THR A 80 15.13 10.50 12.25
C THR A 80 16.19 11.52 11.84
N VAL A 81 15.84 12.50 10.99
CA VAL A 81 16.82 13.39 10.37
C VAL A 81 16.95 14.70 11.13
N LEU A 82 15.81 15.29 11.51
CA LEU A 82 15.80 16.58 12.20
C LEU A 82 16.73 16.62 13.43
N PRO A 83 16.76 15.63 14.35
CA PRO A 83 17.62 15.69 15.54
C PRO A 83 19.10 15.79 15.21
N LEU A 84 19.55 15.18 14.11
CA LEU A 84 20.95 15.22 13.66
C LEU A 84 21.37 16.60 13.12
N LEU A 85 20.40 17.47 12.80
CA LEU A 85 20.61 18.80 12.25
C LEU A 85 20.48 19.91 13.28
N VAL A 86 19.86 19.66 14.44
CA VAL A 86 19.62 20.68 15.49
C VAL A 86 20.66 20.64 16.63
N ASP A 87 21.57 19.65 16.65
CA ASP A 87 22.64 19.51 17.64
C ASP A 87 23.91 20.36 17.33
N THR A 88 23.73 21.52 16.67
CA THR A 88 24.74 22.59 16.52
C THR A 88 24.16 23.91 16.96
#